data_AF-A0A5K1FWK6-F1
#
_entry.id   AF-A0A5K1FWK6-F1
#
_cell.length_a   1.000
_cell.length_b   1.000
_cell.length_c   1.000
_cell.angle_alpha   90.00
_cell.angle_beta   90.00
_cell.angle_gamma   90.00
#
_symmetry.space_group_name_H-M   'P 1'
#
loop_
_entity.id
_entity.type
_entity.pdbx_description
1 polymer ?
#
loop_
_entity_poly.entity_id
_entity_poly.type
_entity_poly.pdbx_seq_one_letter_code
_entity_poly.pdbx_strand_id
1 'polypeptide(L)'
;HGLKQPRNPWSDGPEYITMCGVQPKANFTYTLIFSVEEGTIWYHAHSDWTRATVHGAIVIYPREGTTYPFPKPYKEYTVVI
;
A
#
# COMPACT_ATOMS: atom_id res chain seq x y z
N HIS A 1 -4.07 -0.58 0.56
CA HIS A 1 -5.27 -0.64 -0.31
C HIS A 1 -4.84 -0.95 -1.74
N GLY A 2 -5.48 -1.91 -2.41
CA GLY A 2 -5.17 -2.26 -3.80
C GLY A 2 -4.03 -3.25 -4.02
N LEU A 3 -3.31 -3.65 -2.96
CA LEU A 3 -2.33 -4.73 -3.00
C LEU A 3 -3.04 -6.07 -2.75
N LYS A 4 -2.87 -7.06 -3.64
CA LYS A 4 -3.58 -8.35 -3.53
C LYS A 4 -3.16 -9.23 -2.36
N GLN A 5 -1.93 -9.09 -1.86
CA GLN A 5 -1.37 -9.90 -0.76
C GLN A 5 -1.64 -11.42 -0.93
N PRO A 6 -1.20 -12.05 -2.04
CA PRO A 6 -1.56 -13.43 -2.35
C PRO A 6 -1.11 -14.39 -1.24
N ARG A 7 -2.09 -15.05 -0.61
CA ARG A 7 -1.90 -15.98 0.52
C ARG A 7 -1.29 -15.32 1.78
N ASN A 8 -1.36 -14.00 1.89
CA ASN A 8 -0.80 -13.24 3.02
C ASN A 8 -1.84 -12.30 3.68
N PRO A 9 -2.97 -12.83 4.18
CA PRO A 9 -3.96 -11.98 4.86
C PRO A 9 -3.41 -11.34 6.15
N TRP A 10 -2.38 -11.93 6.77
CA TRP A 10 -1.77 -11.47 8.02
C TRP A 10 -1.18 -10.06 7.95
N SER A 11 -0.86 -9.57 6.76
CA SER A 11 -0.33 -8.23 6.51
C SER A 11 -1.30 -7.34 5.72
N ASP A 12 -2.60 -7.66 5.74
CA ASP A 12 -3.60 -6.84 5.05
C ASP A 12 -3.99 -5.61 5.89
N GLY A 13 -4.19 -5.78 7.20
CA GLY A 13 -4.31 -4.67 8.14
C GLY A 13 -5.71 -4.26 8.65
N PRO A 14 -6.86 -4.68 8.07
CA PRO A 14 -8.17 -4.34 8.64
C PRO A 14 -8.35 -4.85 10.07
N GLU A 15 -8.55 -3.91 11.00
CA GLU A 15 -8.68 -4.20 12.43
C GLU A 15 -9.88 -5.12 12.68
N TYR A 16 -9.67 -6.14 13.51
CA TYR A 16 -10.61 -7.21 13.87
C TYR A 16 -11.09 -8.10 12.72
N ILE A 17 -10.54 -7.93 11.51
CA ILE A 17 -10.75 -8.87 10.40
C ILE A 17 -9.51 -9.74 10.19
N THR A 18 -8.33 -9.11 10.05
CA THR A 18 -7.07 -9.84 9.79
C THR A 18 -6.07 -9.76 10.93
N MET A 19 -6.25 -8.81 11.85
CA MET A 19 -5.41 -8.61 13.02
C MET A 19 -6.12 -7.84 14.13
N CYS A 20 -5.64 -7.96 15.36
CA CYS A 20 -5.98 -7.01 16.43
C CYS A 20 -5.21 -5.68 16.23
N GLY A 21 -5.73 -4.57 16.77
CA GLY A 21 -5.06 -3.28 16.71
C GLY A 21 -3.68 -3.30 17.38
N VAL A 22 -2.68 -2.71 16.72
CA VAL A 22 -1.33 -2.51 17.28
C VAL A 22 -1.42 -1.52 18.43
N GLN A 23 -1.15 -1.99 19.64
CA GLN A 23 -1.31 -1.18 20.85
C GLN A 23 -0.25 -0.07 20.94
N PRO A 24 -0.52 1.01 21.69
CA PRO A 24 0.50 2.02 21.98
C PRO A 24 1.79 1.38 22.52
N LYS A 25 2.94 1.79 21.96
CA LYS A 25 4.29 1.28 22.27
C LYS A 25 4.56 -0.17 21.82
N ALA A 26 3.61 -0.84 21.15
CA ALA A 26 3.86 -2.10 20.46
C ALA A 26 4.36 -1.84 19.03
N ASN A 27 4.85 -2.89 18.38
CA ASN A 27 5.24 -2.86 16.97
C ASN A 27 4.65 -4.06 16.24
N PHE A 28 4.57 -3.93 14.92
CA PHE A 28 4.19 -5.00 14.02
C PHE A 28 4.91 -4.79 12.68
N THR A 29 5.38 -5.88 12.08
CA THR A 29 6.07 -5.86 10.79
C THR A 29 5.15 -6.38 9.70
N TYR A 30 4.76 -5.49 8.78
CA TYR A 30 4.01 -5.89 7.59
C TYR A 30 4.95 -6.47 6.52
N THR A 31 4.54 -7.58 5.91
CA THR A 31 5.15 -8.07 4.65
C THR A 31 4.27 -7.66 3.48
N LEU A 32 4.79 -6.86 2.55
CA LEU A 32 4.07 -6.45 1.35
C LEU A 32 4.49 -7.32 0.16
N ILE A 33 3.56 -8.10 -0.38
CA ILE A 33 3.83 -8.95 -1.56
C ILE A 33 3.22 -8.29 -2.80
N PHE A 34 4.05 -7.58 -3.54
CA PHE A 34 3.69 -7.04 -4.87
C PHE A 34 3.70 -8.16 -5.90
N SER A 35 2.64 -8.21 -6.72
CA SER A 35 2.40 -9.31 -7.65
C SER A 35 2.14 -8.80 -9.06
N VAL A 36 0.91 -8.37 -9.33
CA VAL A 36 0.43 -7.88 -10.63
C VAL A 36 0.29 -6.37 -10.68
N GLU A 37 0.45 -5.71 -9.54
CA GLU A 37 0.28 -4.27 -9.39
C GLU A 37 1.45 -3.53 -10.06
N GLU A 38 1.13 -2.60 -10.96
CA GLU A 38 2.03 -1.62 -11.56
C GLU A 38 1.23 -0.31 -11.68
N GLY A 39 1.82 0.83 -11.30
CA GLY A 39 1.13 2.12 -11.21
C GLY A 39 0.99 2.62 -9.77
N THR A 40 -0.09 3.35 -9.47
CA THR A 40 -0.29 3.97 -8.15
C THR A 40 -1.36 3.25 -7.35
N ILE A 41 -1.00 2.81 -6.15
CA ILE A 41 -1.92 2.40 -5.10
C ILE A 41 -1.68 3.29 -3.87
N TRP A 42 -2.31 2.97 -2.74
CA TRP A 42 -2.14 3.77 -1.52
C TRP A 42 -2.25 2.91 -0.27
N TYR A 43 -1.65 3.38 0.82
CA TYR A 43 -1.84 2.84 2.15
C TYR A 43 -2.68 3.80 3.00
N HIS A 44 -3.37 3.24 3.97
CA HIS A 44 -4.05 4.00 5.01
C HIS A 44 -4.16 3.15 6.26
N ALA A 45 -4.26 3.81 7.41
CA ALA A 45 -4.65 3.12 8.63
C ALA A 45 -6.04 2.50 8.45
N HIS A 46 -6.25 1.31 9.01
CA HIS A 46 -7.49 0.55 8.85
C HIS A 46 -8.17 0.27 10.20
N SER A 47 -8.09 1.27 11.09
CA SER A 47 -8.71 1.30 12.42
C SER A 47 -9.48 2.62 12.57
N ASP A 48 -10.75 2.53 12.98
CA ASP A 48 -11.68 3.66 13.13
C ASP A 48 -11.61 4.66 11.94
N TRP A 49 -11.47 5.95 12.23
CA TRP A 49 -11.38 7.04 11.26
C TRP A 49 -9.95 7.54 11.06
N THR A 50 -8.96 6.81 11.59
CA THR A 50 -7.55 7.25 11.58
C THR A 50 -6.99 7.45 10.18
N ARG A 51 -7.58 6.82 9.16
CA ARG A 51 -7.27 7.09 7.75
C ARG A 51 -7.47 8.54 7.33
N ALA A 52 -8.20 9.37 8.09
CA ALA A 52 -8.35 10.79 7.82
C ALA A 52 -7.01 11.55 7.83
N THR A 53 -6.03 11.07 8.60
CA THR A 53 -4.70 11.70 8.73
C THR A 53 -3.55 10.73 8.49
N VAL A 54 -3.77 9.41 8.62
CA VAL A 54 -2.75 8.38 8.41
C VAL A 54 -2.99 7.66 7.10
N HIS A 55 -2.41 8.19 6.03
CA HIS A 55 -2.48 7.63 4.68
C HIS A 55 -1.34 8.17 3.80
N GLY A 56 -1.11 7.51 2.66
CA GLY A 56 -0.14 7.96 1.67
C GLY A 56 -0.12 7.10 0.42
N ALA A 57 0.51 7.58 -0.65
CA ALA A 57 0.60 6.86 -1.91
C ALA A 57 1.73 5.80 -1.88
N ILE A 58 1.56 4.77 -2.69
CA ILE A 58 2.59 3.80 -3.05
C ILE A 58 2.67 3.80 -4.57
N VAL A 59 3.84 4.16 -5.10
CA VAL A 59 4.11 4.14 -6.53
C VAL A 59 4.92 2.88 -6.86
N ILE A 60 4.39 2.07 -7.76
CA ILE A 60 4.96 0.81 -8.19
C ILE A 60 5.39 0.99 -9.65
N TYR A 61 6.69 1.21 -9.83
CA TYR A 61 7.27 1.41 -11.15
C TYR A 61 7.27 0.12 -11.98
N PRO A 62 7.40 0.23 -13.31
CA PRO A 62 7.67 -0.91 -14.17
C PRO A 62 8.87 -1.69 -13.64
N ARG A 63 8.78 -3.02 -13.71
CA ARG A 63 9.87 -3.91 -13.30
C ARG A 63 11.14 -3.56 -14.07
N GLU A 64 12.29 -3.78 -13.46
CA GLU A 64 13.57 -3.69 -14.17
C GLU A 64 13.54 -4.52 -15.46
N GLY A 65 13.91 -3.89 -16.58
CA GLY A 65 13.85 -4.48 -17.91
C GLY A 65 12.51 -4.30 -18.65
N THR A 66 11.50 -3.70 -18.03
CA THR A 66 10.26 -3.28 -18.70
C THR A 66 10.13 -1.75 -18.75
N THR A 67 9.14 -1.26 -19.50
CA THR A 67 8.86 0.16 -19.65
C THR A 67 7.36 0.42 -19.52
N TYR A 68 7.00 1.65 -19.21
CA TYR A 68 5.62 2.10 -19.35
C TYR A 68 5.08 1.80 -20.76
N PRO A 69 3.77 1.56 -20.91
CA PRO A 69 3.12 1.41 -22.22
C PRO A 69 2.98 2.76 -22.97
N PHE A 70 3.63 3.82 -22.45
CA PHE A 70 3.65 5.18 -22.99
C PHE A 70 5.06 5.78 -22.78
N PRO A 71 5.40 6.90 -23.45
CA PRO A 71 6.70 7.55 -23.29
C PRO A 71 6.98 7.91 -21.82
N LYS A 72 8.20 7.64 -21.36
CA LYS A 72 8.62 7.93 -19.98
C LYS A 72 8.33 9.40 -19.62
N PRO A 73 7.56 9.68 -18.55
CA PRO A 73 7.30 11.04 -18.12
C PRO A 73 8.59 11.78 -17.77
N TYR A 74 8.63 13.09 -18.02
CA TYR A 74 9.73 13.94 -17.57
C TYR A 74 9.76 14.05 -16.03
N LYS A 75 8.58 14.14 -15.41
CA LYS A 75 8.38 14.18 -13.96
C LYS A 75 7.07 13.50 -13.59
N GLU A 76 7.02 13.00 -12.36
CA GLU A 76 5.84 12.39 -11.75
C GLU A 76 5.60 13.05 -10.39
N TYR A 77 4.33 13.27 -10.03
CA TYR A 77 3.93 13.92 -8.78
C TYR A 77 2.81 13.13 -8.11
N THR A 78 2.95 12.92 -6.81
CA THR A 78 1.86 12.37 -5.98
C THR A 78 0.93 13.51 -5.55
N VAL A 79 -0.35 13.39 -5.89
CA VAL A 79 -1.40 14.29 -5.41
C VAL A 79 -2.39 13.48 -4.58
N VAL A 80 -2.50 13.80 -3.29
CA VAL A 80 -3.46 13.21 -2.35
C VAL A 80 -4.49 14.27 -2.02
N ILE A 81 -5.77 13.90 -2.07
CA ILE A 81 -6.92 14.79 -1.84
C ILE A 81 -7.57 14.45 -0.50
#